data_AF-A0AAN8ZCG1-F1
#
_entry.id   AF-A0AAN8ZCG1-F1
#
_cell.length_a   1.000
_cell.length_b   1.000
_cell.length_c   1.000
_cell.angle_alpha   90.00
_cell.angle_beta   90.00
_cell.angle_gamma   90.00
#
_symmetry.space_group_name_H-M   'P 1'
#
loop_
_entity.id
_entity.type
_entity.pdbx_description
1 polymer ?
#
loop_
_entity_poly.entity_id
_entity_poly.type
_entity_poly.pdbx_seq_one_letter_code
_entity_poly.pdbx_strand_id
1 'polypeptide(L)'
;MAYVVYMGDLPKGEFSASSVHTSVLQQGVSINTFDFEDKMFPFVYGGDVPNAGWNGSESRFCNQGSLDSTLVKGSIVLCDSINSGESVLEAGGIGTVMQDGRSQDVAFNFPLAATSLDLTNGNTFAYGSGQIDPTKAISPGLLYDANEADYVSFLCGQGYSTKTLRIITGDTSTCTASNNGTVWDLNYPSFTLLGSSGESLTRVFHRTITNVGSPVSTYKATVTAQGGVKVQVDPDVLSFKSILQKQSFTLTVTATIANTVLSAALVWDDGVHQVRSPIVAYPTA
;
A
#
# COMPACT_ATOMS: atom_id res chain seq x y z
N MET A 1 18.17 2.08 12.07
CA MET A 1 17.49 0.76 12.05
C MET A 1 16.01 1.05 11.85
N ALA A 2 15.37 0.44 10.85
CA ALA A 2 14.00 0.75 10.46
C ALA A 2 13.05 -0.33 11.00
N TYR A 3 11.85 0.06 11.45
CA TYR A 3 10.89 -0.80 12.14
C TYR A 3 9.57 -0.81 11.37
N VAL A 4 8.91 -1.97 11.32
CA VAL A 4 7.64 -2.20 10.62
C VAL A 4 6.49 -2.17 11.62
N VAL A 5 5.38 -1.53 11.24
CA VAL A 5 4.10 -1.57 11.97
C VAL A 5 3.12 -2.46 11.22
N TYR A 6 2.48 -3.37 11.95
CA TYR A 6 1.49 -4.32 11.44
C TYR A 6 0.15 -3.62 11.19
N MET A 7 -0.54 -4.03 10.11
CA MET A 7 -1.97 -3.76 9.89
C MET A 7 -2.70 -5.10 9.78
N GLY A 8 -3.76 -5.29 10.57
CA GLY A 8 -4.62 -6.48 10.53
C GLY A 8 -4.90 -7.08 11.92
N ASP A 9 -5.82 -8.03 11.98
CA ASP A 9 -6.05 -8.86 13.16
C ASP A 9 -4.86 -9.82 13.40
N LEU A 10 -4.63 -10.19 14.67
CA LEU A 10 -3.62 -11.19 15.07
C LEU A 10 -3.83 -12.51 14.32
N PRO A 11 -2.80 -13.09 13.68
CA PRO A 11 -2.90 -14.41 13.06
C PRO A 11 -3.24 -15.46 14.11
N LYS A 12 -4.39 -16.13 13.97
CA LYS A 12 -4.76 -17.28 14.79
C LYS A 12 -4.11 -18.55 14.22
N GLY A 13 -2.78 -18.65 14.30
CA GLY A 13 -2.03 -19.83 13.84
C GLY A 13 -0.52 -19.68 13.97
N GLU A 14 0.19 -20.81 14.03
CA GLU A 14 1.66 -20.86 14.04
C GLU A 14 2.21 -20.47 12.65
N PHE A 15 2.91 -19.36 12.58
CA PHE A 15 3.56 -18.86 11.36
C PHE A 15 4.95 -19.51 11.21
N SER A 16 5.22 -20.18 10.08
CA SER A 16 6.54 -20.69 9.72
C SER A 16 7.05 -20.05 8.44
N ALA A 17 8.09 -19.22 8.57
CA ALA A 17 8.74 -18.49 7.48
C ALA A 17 9.61 -19.38 6.54
N SER A 18 9.38 -20.70 6.49
CA SER A 18 10.37 -21.67 5.98
C SER A 18 9.98 -22.45 4.73
N SER A 19 9.08 -21.98 3.87
CA SER A 19 8.79 -22.69 2.60
C SER A 19 8.92 -21.77 1.38
N VAL A 20 10.15 -21.62 0.89
CA VAL A 20 10.43 -21.07 -0.45
C VAL A 20 11.09 -22.15 -1.28
N HIS A 21 10.40 -22.62 -2.33
CA HIS A 21 10.95 -23.55 -3.31
C HIS A 21 11.53 -22.77 -4.49
N THR A 22 12.78 -23.06 -4.83
CA THR A 22 13.61 -22.27 -5.74
C THR A 22 13.67 -22.92 -7.13
N SER A 23 13.06 -22.28 -8.13
CA SER A 23 13.56 -22.24 -9.51
C SER A 23 12.72 -21.24 -10.32
N VAL A 24 13.36 -20.17 -10.80
CA VAL A 24 12.77 -19.07 -11.62
C VAL A 24 11.78 -18.17 -10.87
N LEU A 25 12.20 -17.60 -9.74
CA LEU A 25 11.44 -16.54 -9.04
C LEU A 25 12.04 -15.17 -9.35
N GLN A 26 11.29 -14.32 -10.06
CA GLN A 26 11.48 -12.87 -9.97
C GLN A 26 10.78 -12.39 -8.69
N GLN A 27 11.44 -11.52 -7.94
CA GLN A 27 10.88 -10.98 -6.70
C GLN A 27 9.86 -9.88 -7.06
N GLY A 28 8.60 -10.09 -6.71
CA GLY A 28 7.55 -9.10 -6.89
C GLY A 28 7.08 -8.50 -5.57
N VAL A 29 6.56 -7.27 -5.60
CA VAL A 29 6.19 -6.50 -4.40
C VAL A 29 4.74 -6.05 -4.49
N SER A 30 3.89 -6.50 -3.56
CA SER A 30 2.49 -6.09 -3.42
C SER A 30 1.94 -6.58 -2.08
N ILE A 31 0.85 -5.97 -1.60
CA ILE A 31 0.05 -6.55 -0.51
C ILE A 31 -1.00 -7.44 -1.15
N ASN A 32 -0.75 -8.75 -1.13
CA ASN A 32 -1.70 -9.75 -1.59
C ASN A 32 -2.36 -10.41 -0.38
N THR A 33 -3.63 -10.09 -0.13
CA THR A 33 -4.44 -10.72 0.92
C THR A 33 -5.27 -11.90 0.39
N PHE A 34 -5.15 -12.23 -0.90
CA PHE A 34 -5.86 -13.34 -1.52
C PHE A 34 -5.11 -14.66 -1.31
N ASP A 35 -5.80 -15.64 -0.72
CA ASP A 35 -5.30 -17.00 -0.57
C ASP A 35 -5.76 -17.86 -1.75
N PHE A 36 -4.80 -18.49 -2.43
CA PHE A 36 -5.04 -19.37 -3.56
C PHE A 36 -4.92 -20.86 -3.23
N GLU A 37 -4.67 -21.24 -1.96
CA GLU A 37 -4.56 -22.65 -1.52
C GLU A 37 -3.63 -23.49 -2.42
N ASP A 38 -2.49 -22.93 -2.83
CA ASP A 38 -1.51 -23.56 -3.75
C ASP A 38 -2.07 -23.95 -5.14
N LYS A 39 -3.20 -23.37 -5.57
CA LYS A 39 -3.77 -23.62 -6.90
C LYS A 39 -3.04 -22.83 -7.98
N MET A 40 -2.71 -23.52 -9.08
CA MET A 40 -2.14 -22.93 -10.28
C MET A 40 -3.24 -22.43 -11.22
N PHE A 41 -3.02 -21.27 -11.83
CA PHE A 41 -3.94 -20.67 -12.77
C PHE A 41 -3.28 -20.39 -14.12
N PRO A 42 -4.07 -20.36 -15.22
CA PRO A 42 -3.57 -19.94 -16.53
C PRO A 42 -2.92 -18.55 -16.45
N PHE A 43 -1.83 -18.35 -17.17
CA PHE A 43 -1.11 -17.08 -17.23
C PHE A 43 -1.12 -16.57 -18.67
N VAL A 44 -1.52 -15.31 -18.88
CA VAL A 44 -1.62 -14.70 -20.21
C VAL A 44 -0.93 -13.35 -20.24
N TYR A 45 -0.30 -13.01 -21.36
CA TYR A 45 0.29 -11.70 -21.58
C TYR A 45 -0.72 -10.76 -22.22
N GLY A 46 -0.90 -9.56 -21.66
CA GLY A 46 -1.89 -8.58 -22.14
C GLY A 46 -1.75 -8.26 -23.64
N GLY A 47 -0.51 -8.23 -24.17
CA GLY A 47 -0.26 -7.97 -25.59
C GLY A 47 -0.70 -9.08 -26.54
N ASP A 48 -0.97 -10.29 -26.02
CA ASP A 48 -1.42 -11.45 -26.81
C ASP A 48 -2.94 -11.64 -26.79
N VAL A 49 -3.65 -10.84 -25.98
CA VAL A 49 -5.11 -10.93 -25.79
C VAL A 49 -5.85 -9.61 -26.08
N PRO A 50 -5.58 -8.91 -27.20
CA PRO A 50 -6.25 -7.67 -27.52
C PRO A 50 -7.74 -7.87 -27.79
N ASN A 51 -8.57 -7.01 -27.21
CA ASN A 51 -10.00 -6.94 -27.53
C ASN A 51 -10.24 -6.43 -28.96
N ALA A 52 -11.43 -6.66 -29.50
CA ALA A 52 -11.81 -6.15 -30.82
C ALA A 52 -11.63 -4.63 -30.93
N GLY A 53 -10.87 -4.19 -31.94
CA GLY A 53 -10.54 -2.77 -32.15
C GLY A 53 -9.26 -2.30 -31.46
N TRP A 54 -8.60 -3.17 -30.69
CA TRP A 54 -7.30 -2.92 -30.08
C TRP A 54 -6.22 -3.80 -30.72
N ASN A 55 -4.96 -3.44 -30.56
CA ASN A 55 -3.84 -4.28 -30.97
C ASN A 55 -2.92 -4.63 -29.78
N GLY A 56 -1.97 -5.54 -30.02
CA GLY A 56 -1.04 -6.03 -28.98
C GLY A 56 -0.17 -4.94 -28.36
N SER A 57 0.14 -3.87 -29.10
CA SER A 57 0.94 -2.76 -28.58
C SER A 57 0.19 -1.85 -27.61
N GLU A 58 -1.14 -1.92 -27.61
CA GLU A 58 -2.02 -1.14 -26.72
C GLU A 58 -2.51 -1.98 -25.53
N SER A 59 -2.93 -3.22 -25.80
CA SER A 59 -3.45 -4.17 -24.80
C SER A 59 -2.39 -4.66 -23.82
N ARG A 60 -1.10 -4.61 -24.19
CA ARG A 60 0.02 -4.89 -23.27
C ARG A 60 0.02 -4.08 -21.99
N PHE A 61 -0.61 -2.89 -21.96
CA PHE A 61 -0.72 -2.05 -20.76
C PHE A 61 -1.94 -2.36 -19.89
N CYS A 62 -2.82 -3.27 -20.34
CA CYS A 62 -4.09 -3.60 -19.70
C CYS A 62 -4.94 -2.36 -19.44
N ASN A 63 -5.06 -1.47 -20.41
CA ASN A 63 -5.95 -0.32 -20.32
C ASN A 63 -7.41 -0.76 -20.32
N GLN A 64 -8.30 0.11 -19.82
CA GLN A 64 -9.74 -0.18 -19.77
C GLN A 64 -10.27 -0.55 -21.17
N GLY A 65 -10.98 -1.68 -21.25
CA GLY A 65 -11.58 -2.19 -22.48
C GLY A 65 -10.62 -2.82 -23.49
N SER A 66 -9.30 -2.82 -23.23
CA SER A 66 -8.28 -3.31 -24.17
C SER A 66 -8.08 -4.82 -24.20
N LEU A 67 -8.58 -5.54 -23.19
CA LEU A 67 -8.38 -6.98 -23.02
C LEU A 67 -9.61 -7.79 -23.49
N ASP A 68 -9.39 -8.87 -24.26
CA ASP A 68 -10.46 -9.79 -24.65
C ASP A 68 -10.90 -10.65 -23.46
N SER A 69 -12.13 -10.39 -22.98
CA SER A 69 -12.71 -11.10 -21.83
C SER A 69 -12.83 -12.62 -22.02
N THR A 70 -12.90 -13.12 -23.25
CA THR A 70 -13.01 -14.56 -23.51
C THR A 70 -11.67 -15.28 -23.34
N LEU A 71 -10.57 -14.57 -23.59
CA LEU A 71 -9.20 -15.08 -23.46
C LEU A 71 -8.63 -14.86 -22.06
N VAL A 72 -9.09 -13.83 -21.34
CA VAL A 72 -8.61 -13.46 -20.01
C VAL A 72 -9.35 -14.18 -18.86
N LYS A 73 -10.59 -14.63 -19.08
CA LYS A 73 -11.41 -15.19 -18.01
C LYS A 73 -10.73 -16.35 -17.27
N GLY A 74 -10.58 -16.21 -15.95
CA GLY A 74 -9.99 -17.23 -15.08
C GLY A 74 -8.46 -17.30 -15.12
N SER A 75 -7.79 -16.32 -15.71
CA SER A 75 -6.33 -16.26 -15.82
C SER A 75 -5.71 -15.15 -14.97
N ILE A 76 -4.40 -15.27 -14.73
CA ILE A 76 -3.53 -14.22 -14.23
C ILE A 76 -2.95 -13.48 -15.45
N VAL A 77 -3.10 -12.16 -15.50
CA VAL A 77 -2.71 -11.35 -16.66
C VAL A 77 -1.43 -10.55 -16.40
N LEU A 78 -0.42 -10.70 -17.26
CA LEU A 78 0.78 -9.86 -17.28
C LEU A 78 0.55 -8.56 -18.05
N CYS A 79 0.76 -7.43 -17.40
CA CYS A 79 0.66 -6.08 -17.95
C CYS A 79 2.02 -5.39 -17.88
N ASP A 80 2.38 -4.59 -18.88
CA ASP A 80 3.69 -3.93 -18.95
C ASP A 80 3.78 -2.60 -18.19
N SER A 81 2.72 -2.25 -17.45
CA SER A 81 2.67 -1.06 -16.60
C SER A 81 1.78 -1.29 -15.39
N ILE A 82 2.12 -0.65 -14.27
CA ILE A 82 1.21 -0.54 -13.13
C ILE A 82 -0.05 0.23 -13.52
N ASN A 83 -1.21 -0.37 -13.26
CA ASN A 83 -2.53 0.24 -13.37
C ASN A 83 -3.38 -0.17 -12.14
N SER A 84 -4.66 0.20 -12.08
CA SER A 84 -5.52 -0.13 -10.93
C SER A 84 -5.87 -1.62 -10.83
N GLY A 85 -5.53 -2.46 -11.82
CA GLY A 85 -5.94 -3.87 -11.90
C GLY A 85 -7.42 -4.06 -12.26
N GLU A 86 -8.20 -2.98 -12.26
CA GLU A 86 -9.64 -2.99 -12.52
C GLU A 86 -9.98 -3.55 -13.90
N SER A 87 -9.22 -3.19 -14.93
CA SER A 87 -9.43 -3.67 -16.30
C SER A 87 -9.29 -5.19 -16.42
N VAL A 88 -8.33 -5.78 -15.71
CA VAL A 88 -8.10 -7.23 -15.66
C VAL A 88 -9.27 -7.91 -14.93
N LEU A 89 -9.70 -7.32 -13.81
CA LEU A 89 -10.86 -7.79 -13.04
C LEU A 89 -12.15 -7.74 -13.88
N GLU A 90 -12.39 -6.63 -14.60
CA GLU A 90 -13.55 -6.47 -15.49
C GLU A 90 -13.55 -7.46 -16.65
N ALA A 91 -12.37 -7.80 -17.19
CA ALA A 91 -12.21 -8.83 -18.22
C ALA A 91 -12.36 -10.26 -17.68
N GLY A 92 -12.57 -10.44 -16.37
CA GLY A 92 -12.76 -11.74 -15.71
C GLY A 92 -11.45 -12.44 -15.32
N GLY A 93 -10.33 -11.72 -15.34
CA GLY A 93 -9.07 -12.19 -14.78
C GLY A 93 -9.16 -12.32 -13.26
N ILE A 94 -8.38 -13.23 -12.71
CA ILE A 94 -8.38 -13.58 -11.27
C ILE A 94 -7.14 -13.09 -10.55
N GLY A 95 -6.16 -12.59 -11.31
CA GLY A 95 -4.98 -11.94 -10.79
C GLY A 95 -4.26 -11.17 -11.89
N THR A 96 -3.29 -10.35 -11.51
CA THR A 96 -2.47 -9.63 -12.47
C THR A 96 -1.03 -9.53 -12.01
N VAL A 97 -0.12 -9.71 -12.95
CA VAL A 97 1.29 -9.37 -12.76
C VAL A 97 1.55 -8.11 -13.55
N MET A 98 2.15 -7.10 -12.95
CA MET A 98 2.43 -5.83 -13.63
C MET A 98 3.92 -5.59 -13.67
N GLN A 99 4.47 -5.21 -14.81
CA GLN A 99 5.85 -4.77 -14.89
C GLN A 99 5.90 -3.31 -14.46
N ASP A 100 6.85 -3.00 -13.58
CA ASP A 100 7.14 -1.62 -13.22
C ASP A 100 8.55 -1.23 -13.66
N GLY A 101 8.62 -0.23 -14.52
CA GLY A 101 9.86 0.47 -14.85
C GLY A 101 10.19 1.62 -13.90
N ARG A 102 9.37 1.84 -12.86
CA ARG A 102 9.52 2.88 -11.85
C ARG A 102 9.99 2.25 -10.54
N SER A 103 10.67 3.04 -9.71
CA SER A 103 11.00 2.63 -8.34
C SER A 103 9.71 2.49 -7.51
N GLN A 104 9.56 1.40 -6.73
CA GLN A 104 8.31 0.91 -6.12
C GLN A 104 8.20 0.99 -4.57
N ASP A 105 7.86 2.14 -3.94
CA ASP A 105 7.62 2.26 -2.47
C ASP A 105 6.15 2.52 -2.17
N VAL A 106 5.27 2.13 -3.08
CA VAL A 106 3.83 2.20 -2.82
C VAL A 106 3.31 0.78 -2.81
N ALA A 107 2.81 0.36 -1.64
CA ALA A 107 1.92 -0.78 -1.56
C ALA A 107 0.62 -0.37 -2.27
N PHE A 108 0.54 -0.64 -3.57
CA PHE A 108 -0.70 -0.53 -4.30
C PHE A 108 -1.64 -1.62 -3.79
N ASN A 109 -2.80 -1.19 -3.27
CA ASN A 109 -3.89 -2.11 -2.98
C ASN A 109 -4.61 -2.34 -4.31
N PHE A 110 -4.58 -3.58 -4.79
CA PHE A 110 -5.23 -3.95 -6.02
C PHE A 110 -6.56 -4.65 -5.70
N PRO A 111 -7.57 -4.47 -6.56
CA PRO A 111 -8.90 -5.08 -6.39
C PRO A 111 -8.92 -6.59 -6.66
N LEU A 112 -7.78 -7.17 -7.00
CA LEU A 112 -7.53 -8.57 -7.30
C LEU A 112 -6.10 -8.92 -6.84
N ALA A 113 -5.79 -10.21 -6.74
CA ALA A 113 -4.44 -10.63 -6.42
C ALA A 113 -3.47 -10.10 -7.47
N ALA A 114 -2.59 -9.20 -7.05
CA ALA A 114 -1.68 -8.52 -7.95
C ALA A 114 -0.25 -8.71 -7.48
N THR A 115 0.70 -8.59 -8.39
CA THR A 115 2.13 -8.53 -8.06
C THR A 115 2.83 -7.64 -9.07
N SER A 116 3.67 -6.73 -8.60
CA SER A 116 4.48 -5.89 -9.47
C SER A 116 5.91 -6.44 -9.56
N LEU A 117 6.47 -6.50 -10.76
CA LEU A 117 7.84 -6.97 -11.06
C LEU A 117 8.80 -5.80 -11.21
N ASP A 118 9.90 -5.82 -10.47
CA ASP A 118 10.94 -4.78 -10.48
C ASP A 118 11.94 -4.96 -11.64
N LEU A 119 12.24 -3.86 -12.33
CA LEU A 119 13.22 -3.78 -13.42
C LEU A 119 14.52 -3.04 -13.02
N THR A 120 14.67 -2.55 -11.78
CA THR A 120 15.79 -1.69 -11.34
C THR A 120 16.44 -2.05 -9.99
N ASN A 121 17.78 -2.05 -9.90
CA ASN A 121 18.51 -2.36 -8.66
C ASN A 121 18.48 -1.19 -7.63
N GLY A 122 17.69 -1.36 -6.56
CA GLY A 122 18.01 -0.92 -5.19
C GLY A 122 17.95 0.57 -4.84
N ASN A 123 16.81 1.01 -4.29
CA ASN A 123 16.68 2.21 -3.46
C ASN A 123 15.74 1.94 -2.26
N THR A 124 15.41 2.95 -1.46
CA THR A 124 14.54 2.85 -0.27
C THR A 124 13.21 2.17 -0.59
N PHE A 125 12.61 2.52 -1.72
CA PHE A 125 12.29 1.73 -2.92
C PHE A 125 11.96 0.24 -2.73
N ALA A 126 12.95 -0.48 -2.23
CA ALA A 126 13.05 -1.92 -2.37
C ALA A 126 12.54 -2.67 -1.14
N TYR A 127 12.28 -1.97 -0.03
CA TYR A 127 12.05 -2.60 1.26
C TYR A 127 10.97 -1.94 2.13
N GLY A 128 10.29 -0.89 1.65
CA GLY A 128 9.20 -0.22 2.35
C GLY A 128 9.58 0.21 3.79
N SER A 129 8.90 -0.37 4.79
CA SER A 129 9.17 -0.06 6.21
C SER A 129 10.50 -0.62 6.74
N GLY A 130 11.17 -1.50 5.98
CA GLY A 130 12.43 -2.14 6.34
C GLY A 130 12.32 -3.65 6.48
N GLN A 131 13.45 -4.29 6.83
CA GLN A 131 13.48 -5.71 7.16
C GLN A 131 12.69 -6.00 8.44
N ILE A 132 11.91 -7.08 8.44
CA ILE A 132 11.14 -7.51 9.61
C ILE A 132 12.06 -7.85 10.79
N ASP A 133 11.67 -7.39 11.98
CA ASP A 133 12.23 -7.84 13.26
C ASP A 133 11.13 -8.62 14.00
N PRO A 134 11.13 -9.97 13.90
CA PRO A 134 10.10 -10.79 14.51
C PRO A 134 10.01 -10.62 16.03
N THR A 135 11.13 -10.31 16.70
CA THR A 135 11.16 -10.17 18.15
C THR A 135 10.43 -8.91 18.61
N LYS A 136 10.55 -7.83 17.84
CA LYS A 136 9.84 -6.57 18.11
C LYS A 136 8.40 -6.57 17.57
N ALA A 137 8.12 -7.30 16.49
CA ALA A 137 6.79 -7.36 15.88
C ALA A 137 5.71 -7.96 16.82
N ILE A 138 6.11 -8.82 17.76
CA ILE A 138 5.18 -9.42 18.76
C ILE A 138 4.70 -8.38 19.78
N SER A 139 5.50 -7.33 20.05
CA SER A 139 5.18 -6.28 21.02
C SER A 139 5.53 -4.90 20.43
N PRO A 140 4.73 -4.39 19.49
CA PRO A 140 5.06 -3.18 18.74
C PRO A 140 4.80 -1.89 19.52
N GLY A 141 4.11 -1.94 20.66
CA GLY A 141 3.74 -0.78 21.47
C GLY A 141 2.53 0.00 20.93
N LEU A 142 2.57 0.43 19.67
CA LEU A 142 1.48 1.15 18.99
C LEU A 142 1.10 0.48 17.66
N LEU A 143 -0.17 0.60 17.27
CA LEU A 143 -0.71 0.12 16.00
C LEU A 143 -1.48 1.21 15.25
N TYR A 144 -1.39 1.19 13.93
CA TYR A 144 -2.31 1.90 13.04
C TYR A 144 -3.42 0.93 12.63
N ASP A 145 -4.53 1.00 13.36
CA ASP A 145 -5.65 0.09 13.21
C ASP A 145 -6.61 0.57 12.12
N ALA A 146 -7.07 -0.31 11.24
CA ALA A 146 -8.04 0.00 10.19
C ALA A 146 -8.96 -1.21 9.96
N ASN A 147 -10.23 -0.95 9.64
CA ASN A 147 -11.24 -1.97 9.36
C ASN A 147 -11.74 -1.88 7.91
N GLU A 148 -12.61 -2.80 7.52
CA GLU A 148 -13.17 -2.88 6.17
C GLU A 148 -13.82 -1.57 5.70
N ALA A 149 -14.50 -0.83 6.57
CA ALA A 149 -15.13 0.44 6.22
C ALA A 149 -14.12 1.54 5.89
N ASP A 150 -12.93 1.50 6.50
CA ASP A 150 -11.83 2.42 6.17
C ASP A 150 -11.32 2.15 4.74
N TYR A 151 -11.19 0.87 4.36
CA TYR A 151 -10.81 0.47 3.01
C TYR A 151 -11.88 0.78 1.97
N VAL A 152 -13.16 0.59 2.30
CA VAL A 152 -14.28 1.03 1.43
C VAL A 152 -14.20 2.54 1.19
N SER A 153 -13.97 3.33 2.24
CA SER A 153 -13.88 4.78 2.13
C SER A 153 -12.68 5.22 1.30
N PHE A 154 -11.55 4.52 1.44
CA PHE A 154 -10.35 4.71 0.64
C PHE A 154 -10.59 4.42 -0.85
N LEU A 155 -11.18 3.27 -1.19
CA LEU A 155 -11.50 2.90 -2.58
C LEU A 155 -12.47 3.89 -3.21
N CYS A 156 -13.48 4.33 -2.45
CA CYS A 156 -14.39 5.39 -2.90
C CYS A 156 -13.66 6.73 -3.15
N GLY A 157 -12.73 7.10 -2.26
CA GLY A 157 -11.85 8.26 -2.42
C GLY A 157 -10.96 8.20 -3.67
N GLN A 158 -10.59 6.99 -4.10
CA GLN A 158 -9.84 6.78 -5.34
C GLN A 158 -10.70 6.89 -6.61
N GLY A 159 -12.03 6.95 -6.47
CA GLY A 159 -12.96 7.06 -7.59
C GLY A 159 -13.51 5.73 -8.10
N TYR A 160 -13.39 4.65 -7.33
CA TYR A 160 -13.94 3.35 -7.72
C TYR A 160 -15.46 3.42 -7.90
N SER A 161 -15.96 2.77 -8.95
CA SER A 161 -17.41 2.64 -9.17
C SER A 161 -18.03 1.69 -8.14
N THR A 162 -19.31 1.89 -7.80
CA THR A 162 -20.06 0.95 -6.94
C THR A 162 -20.04 -0.48 -7.48
N LYS A 163 -19.99 -0.66 -8.81
CA LYS A 163 -19.92 -1.99 -9.42
C LYS A 163 -18.59 -2.67 -9.08
N THR A 164 -17.48 -1.97 -9.30
CA THR A 164 -16.13 -2.47 -9.01
C THR A 164 -15.94 -2.70 -7.51
N LEU A 165 -16.38 -1.76 -6.69
CA LEU A 165 -16.32 -1.85 -5.23
C LEU A 165 -16.94 -3.16 -4.72
N ARG A 166 -18.16 -3.51 -5.18
CA ARG A 166 -18.86 -4.73 -4.74
C ARG A 166 -18.21 -6.02 -5.19
N ILE A 167 -17.48 -5.99 -6.31
CA ILE A 167 -16.68 -7.15 -6.73
C ILE A 167 -15.54 -7.37 -5.74
N ILE A 168 -14.92 -6.28 -5.26
CA ILE A 168 -13.79 -6.33 -4.32
C ILE A 168 -14.26 -6.72 -2.92
N THR A 169 -15.30 -6.05 -2.41
CA THR A 169 -15.78 -6.24 -1.03
C THR A 169 -16.61 -7.51 -0.88
N GLY A 170 -17.15 -8.06 -1.97
CA GLY A 170 -18.02 -9.24 -1.94
C GLY A 170 -19.38 -8.97 -1.26
N ASP A 171 -19.72 -7.71 -1.00
CA ASP A 171 -20.90 -7.31 -0.24
C ASP A 171 -21.77 -6.27 -1.00
N THR A 172 -22.66 -5.57 -0.28
CA THR A 172 -23.54 -4.54 -0.86
C THR A 172 -23.01 -3.11 -0.73
N SER A 173 -21.73 -2.91 -0.41
CA SER A 173 -21.11 -1.60 -0.20
C SER A 173 -21.30 -0.66 -1.39
N THR A 174 -21.35 0.65 -1.11
CA THR A 174 -21.57 1.70 -2.12
C THR A 174 -20.79 2.95 -1.77
N CYS A 175 -20.29 3.67 -2.77
CA CYS A 175 -19.74 5.00 -2.59
C CYS A 175 -20.86 6.05 -2.52
N THR A 176 -20.91 6.78 -1.42
CA THR A 176 -21.79 7.91 -1.16
C THR A 176 -20.94 9.14 -0.88
N ALA A 177 -21.54 10.33 -0.90
CA ALA A 177 -20.83 11.55 -0.52
C ALA A 177 -20.27 11.51 0.91
N SER A 178 -20.83 10.66 1.79
CA SER A 178 -20.40 10.56 3.20
C SER A 178 -19.22 9.61 3.43
N ASN A 179 -18.95 8.66 2.53
CA ASN A 179 -17.81 7.75 2.63
C ASN A 179 -16.78 7.94 1.49
N ASN A 180 -16.92 9.01 0.70
CA ASN A 180 -15.90 9.45 -0.23
C ASN A 180 -14.81 10.23 0.55
N GLY A 181 -13.96 9.46 1.24
CA GLY A 181 -12.92 10.01 2.10
C GLY A 181 -11.71 10.51 1.31
N THR A 182 -10.86 11.29 1.95
CA THR A 182 -9.57 11.66 1.37
C THR A 182 -8.66 10.43 1.32
N VAL A 183 -8.17 10.08 0.13
CA VAL A 183 -7.34 8.87 -0.09
C VAL A 183 -6.17 8.75 0.88
N TRP A 184 -5.56 9.87 1.26
CA TRP A 184 -4.40 9.91 2.15
C TRP A 184 -4.74 9.84 3.65
N ASP A 185 -6.02 9.84 4.03
CA ASP A 185 -6.47 9.71 5.42
C ASP A 185 -6.76 8.25 5.83
N LEU A 186 -6.58 7.27 4.94
CA LEU A 186 -6.50 5.86 5.36
C LEU A 186 -5.47 5.75 6.48
N ASN A 187 -5.83 5.07 7.58
CA ASN A 187 -4.99 4.98 8.77
C ASN A 187 -3.82 4.02 8.58
N TYR A 188 -2.93 4.37 7.65
CA TYR A 188 -1.86 3.54 7.14
C TYR A 188 -0.53 3.92 7.80
N PRO A 189 0.38 2.96 8.09
CA PRO A 189 1.64 3.18 8.81
C PRO A 189 2.75 3.84 7.97
N SER A 190 2.41 4.46 6.83
CA SER A 190 3.34 5.21 6.00
C SER A 190 2.67 6.42 5.37
N PHE A 191 3.49 7.35 4.85
CA PHE A 191 3.05 8.61 4.30
C PHE A 191 3.72 8.89 2.96
N THR A 192 2.93 9.32 1.99
CA THR A 192 3.38 9.44 0.61
C THR A 192 2.87 10.71 -0.05
N LEU A 193 3.77 11.44 -0.71
CA LEU A 193 3.49 12.64 -1.49
C LEU A 193 3.89 12.41 -2.95
N LEU A 194 2.92 12.57 -3.84
CA LEU A 194 3.09 12.50 -5.29
C LEU A 194 2.79 13.87 -5.89
N GLY A 195 3.68 14.37 -6.74
CA GLY A 195 3.55 15.65 -7.45
C GLY A 195 4.46 15.73 -8.68
N SER A 196 4.41 16.81 -9.43
CA SER A 196 5.31 17.03 -10.57
C SER A 196 6.70 17.46 -10.11
N SER A 197 7.75 17.16 -10.88
CA SER A 197 9.10 17.64 -10.55
C SER A 197 9.15 19.17 -10.50
N GLY A 198 9.77 19.71 -9.44
CA GLY A 198 9.82 21.14 -9.13
C GLY A 198 8.58 21.69 -8.42
N GLU A 199 7.51 20.90 -8.28
CA GLU A 199 6.31 21.31 -7.55
C GLU A 199 6.58 21.36 -6.05
N SER A 200 6.11 22.40 -5.38
CA SER A 200 6.09 22.48 -3.91
C SER A 200 4.73 22.04 -3.39
N LEU A 201 4.70 20.90 -2.71
CA LEU A 201 3.49 20.28 -2.19
C LEU A 201 3.46 20.32 -0.66
N THR A 202 2.28 20.58 -0.10
CA THR A 202 2.00 20.37 1.31
C THR A 202 0.79 19.45 1.45
N ARG A 203 0.94 18.38 2.23
CA ARG A 203 -0.15 17.44 2.55
C ARG A 203 -0.31 17.29 4.05
N VAL A 204 -1.56 17.16 4.47
CA VAL A 204 -1.95 16.93 5.86
C VAL A 204 -2.55 15.54 5.94
N PHE A 205 -2.00 14.69 6.81
CA PHE A 205 -2.42 13.31 7.02
C PHE A 205 -2.98 13.16 8.42
N HIS A 206 -4.18 12.61 8.54
CA HIS A 206 -4.77 12.29 9.83
C HIS A 206 -4.52 10.82 10.15
N ARG A 207 -4.04 10.54 11.36
CA ARG A 207 -3.81 9.17 11.83
C ARG A 207 -4.33 8.97 13.23
N THR A 208 -4.73 7.74 13.52
CA THR A 208 -5.15 7.29 14.84
C THR A 208 -4.32 6.09 15.22
N ILE A 209 -3.66 6.15 16.37
CA ILE A 209 -2.85 5.04 16.86
C ILE A 209 -3.47 4.43 18.11
N THR A 210 -3.42 3.11 18.20
CA THR A 210 -3.94 2.32 19.31
C THR A 210 -2.78 1.82 20.16
N ASN A 211 -2.83 2.02 21.47
CA ASN A 211 -1.84 1.47 22.40
C ASN A 211 -2.07 -0.03 22.63
N VAL A 212 -1.05 -0.84 22.37
CA VAL A 212 -1.03 -2.29 22.64
C VAL A 212 0.15 -2.70 23.53
N GLY A 213 0.95 -1.74 23.99
CA GLY A 213 2.05 -1.95 24.94
C GLY A 213 1.59 -1.75 26.38
N SER A 214 2.41 -1.02 27.15
CA SER A 214 2.13 -0.72 28.55
C SER A 214 0.85 0.11 28.72
N PRO A 215 -0.02 -0.18 29.73
CA PRO A 215 -1.27 0.56 29.93
C PRO A 215 -1.08 2.07 30.10
N VAL A 216 -0.06 2.47 30.87
CA VAL A 216 0.30 3.87 31.09
C VAL A 216 1.65 4.10 30.41
N SER A 217 1.64 4.87 29.33
CA SER A 217 2.82 5.13 28.50
C SER A 217 2.70 6.49 27.82
N THR A 218 3.83 7.17 27.66
CA THR A 218 3.92 8.44 26.93
C THR A 218 4.95 8.30 25.82
N TYR A 219 4.50 8.53 24.59
CA TYR A 219 5.35 8.50 23.40
C TYR A 219 5.65 9.93 22.95
N LYS A 220 6.89 10.19 22.55
CA LYS A 220 7.31 11.44 21.93
C LYS A 220 7.64 11.21 20.45
N ALA A 221 7.15 12.10 19.60
CA ALA A 221 7.45 12.09 18.18
C ALA A 221 8.86 12.61 17.92
N THR A 222 9.59 11.90 17.05
CA THR A 222 10.85 12.36 16.47
C THR A 222 10.78 12.22 14.97
N VAL A 223 11.32 13.21 14.26
CA VAL A 223 11.33 13.23 12.79
C VAL A 223 12.77 13.17 12.33
N THR A 224 13.04 12.27 11.39
CA THR A 224 14.27 12.28 10.59
C THR A 224 13.90 12.66 9.17
N ALA A 225 14.42 13.76 8.64
CA ALA A 225 14.14 14.20 7.28
C ALA A 225 15.43 14.50 6.51
N GLN A 226 15.48 14.12 5.24
CA GLN A 226 16.58 14.41 4.32
C GLN A 226 16.03 15.08 3.05
N GLY A 227 16.87 15.87 2.36
CA GLY A 227 16.58 16.30 0.99
C GLY A 227 15.45 17.33 0.82
N GLY A 228 15.21 18.21 1.79
CA GLY A 228 14.25 19.32 1.63
C GLY A 228 12.79 19.01 2.00
N VAL A 229 12.55 17.87 2.65
CA VAL A 229 11.25 17.54 3.26
C VAL A 229 11.15 18.21 4.64
N LYS A 230 10.07 18.94 4.89
CA LYS A 230 9.70 19.48 6.21
C LYS A 230 8.50 18.71 6.74
N VAL A 231 8.59 18.22 7.98
CA VAL A 231 7.53 17.44 8.62
C VAL A 231 7.20 18.08 9.96
N GLN A 232 5.91 18.23 10.24
CA GLN A 232 5.38 18.72 11.51
C GLN A 232 4.33 17.74 12.02
N VAL A 233 4.39 17.42 13.32
CA VAL A 233 3.49 16.48 14.01
C VAL A 233 2.73 17.27 15.06
N ASP A 234 1.42 17.10 15.14
CA ASP A 234 0.57 17.72 16.16
C ASP A 234 -0.51 16.75 16.68
N PRO A 235 -0.59 16.47 17.99
CA PRO A 235 0.42 16.80 19.01
C PRO A 235 1.72 16.00 18.78
N ASP A 236 2.85 16.50 19.28
CA ASP A 236 4.16 15.81 19.22
C ASP A 236 4.41 14.85 20.41
N VAL A 237 3.45 14.78 21.35
CA VAL A 237 3.46 13.89 22.51
C VAL A 237 2.10 13.24 22.68
N LEU A 238 2.08 11.91 22.79
CA LEU A 238 0.86 11.12 23.00
C LEU A 238 0.95 10.35 24.31
N SER A 239 -0.03 10.56 25.20
CA SER A 239 -0.10 9.88 26.49
C SER A 239 -1.32 8.97 26.57
N PHE A 240 -1.08 7.73 26.99
CA PHE A 240 -2.07 6.68 27.16
C PHE A 240 -2.21 6.32 28.63
N LYS A 241 -3.42 5.95 29.02
CA LYS A 241 -3.85 5.59 30.39
C LYS A 241 -4.34 4.15 30.49
N SER A 242 -4.66 3.52 29.35
CA SER A 242 -5.01 2.11 29.27
C SER A 242 -4.54 1.48 27.96
N ILE A 243 -4.48 0.14 27.94
CA ILE A 243 -4.35 -0.65 26.70
C ILE A 243 -5.62 -0.44 25.86
N LEU A 244 -5.47 -0.50 24.54
CA LEU A 244 -6.48 -0.25 23.51
C LEU A 244 -7.00 1.19 23.45
N GLN A 245 -6.46 2.10 24.26
CA GLN A 245 -6.78 3.51 24.12
C GLN A 245 -6.25 4.01 22.77
N LYS A 246 -7.12 4.68 22.03
CA LYS A 246 -6.81 5.33 20.77
C LYS A 246 -6.47 6.79 21.00
N GLN A 247 -5.47 7.30 20.30
CA GLN A 247 -5.14 8.72 20.23
C GLN A 247 -4.88 9.11 18.78
N SER A 248 -5.27 10.32 18.40
CA SER A 248 -5.11 10.82 17.04
C SER A 248 -4.04 11.91 16.98
N PHE A 249 -3.35 11.98 15.84
CA PHE A 249 -2.42 13.05 15.53
C PHE A 249 -2.51 13.41 14.05
N THR A 250 -2.02 14.61 13.74
CA THR A 250 -1.96 15.16 12.40
C THR A 250 -0.50 15.30 12.00
N LEU A 251 -0.18 14.83 10.79
CA LEU A 251 1.14 14.97 10.17
C LEU A 251 1.04 15.94 8.98
N THR A 252 1.73 17.08 9.06
CA THR A 252 1.85 18.02 7.95
C THR A 252 3.22 17.83 7.31
N VAL A 253 3.24 17.43 6.04
CA VAL A 253 4.47 17.22 5.26
C VAL A 253 4.50 18.23 4.12
N THR A 254 5.57 19.02 4.05
CA THR A 254 5.86 19.92 2.95
C THR A 254 7.12 19.45 2.24
N ALA A 255 7.07 19.28 0.93
CA ALA A 255 8.22 18.87 0.12
C ALA A 255 8.22 19.57 -1.24
N THR A 256 9.40 20.02 -1.68
CA THR A 256 9.63 20.36 -3.08
C THR A 256 10.04 19.09 -3.81
N ILE A 257 9.19 18.61 -4.70
CA ILE A 257 9.39 17.36 -5.41
C ILE A 257 10.64 17.46 -6.30
N ALA A 258 11.61 16.59 -6.05
CA ALA A 258 12.83 16.51 -6.84
C ALA A 258 12.70 15.48 -7.98
N ASN A 259 13.68 15.45 -8.89
CA ASN A 259 13.79 14.38 -9.90
C ASN A 259 14.09 13.01 -9.28
N THR A 260 14.49 13.00 -8.01
CA THR A 260 14.77 11.82 -7.22
C THR A 260 13.79 11.72 -6.07
N VAL A 261 13.64 10.51 -5.55
CA VAL A 261 12.95 10.24 -4.30
C VAL A 261 13.56 11.04 -3.15
N LEU A 262 12.68 11.63 -2.34
CA LEU A 262 13.02 12.19 -1.04
C LEU A 262 12.47 11.29 0.07
N SER A 263 13.26 11.07 1.12
CA SER A 263 12.89 10.19 2.24
C SER A 263 12.98 10.90 3.59
N ALA A 264 11.99 10.63 4.43
CA ALA A 264 11.91 11.03 5.82
C ALA A 264 11.25 9.90 6.65
N ALA A 265 11.17 10.07 7.96
CA ALA A 265 10.50 9.14 8.85
C ALA A 265 10.01 9.85 10.11
N LEU A 266 8.83 9.43 10.58
CA LEU A 266 8.29 9.70 11.90
C LEU A 266 8.60 8.50 12.80
N VAL A 267 9.04 8.74 14.03
CA VAL A 267 9.23 7.71 15.05
C VAL A 267 8.54 8.16 16.34
N TRP A 268 7.63 7.34 16.85
CA TRP A 268 7.11 7.44 18.21
C TRP A 268 7.97 6.61 19.15
N ASP A 269 8.48 7.23 20.22
CA ASP A 269 9.40 6.61 21.17
C ASP A 269 8.92 6.84 22.62
N ASP A 270 8.76 5.77 23.40
CA ASP A 270 8.43 5.79 24.84
C ASP A 270 9.63 5.39 25.74
N GLY A 271 10.82 5.25 25.14
CA GLY A 271 12.04 4.73 25.76
C GLY A 271 12.21 3.21 25.67
N VAL A 272 11.18 2.47 25.26
CA VAL A 272 11.16 1.00 25.17
C VAL A 272 10.81 0.55 23.74
N HIS A 273 9.73 1.07 23.19
CA HIS A 273 9.20 0.82 21.85
C HIS A 273 9.56 1.99 20.93
N GLN A 274 9.90 1.64 19.68
CA GLN A 274 10.16 2.61 18.61
C GLN A 274 9.28 2.28 17.41
N VAL A 275 8.24 3.09 17.21
CA VAL A 275 7.23 2.87 16.18
C VAL A 275 7.52 3.81 15.03
N ARG A 276 8.12 3.27 13.96
CA ARG A 276 8.61 4.05 12.81
C ARG A 276 7.63 3.98 11.64
N SER A 277 7.36 5.13 11.06
CA SER A 277 6.54 5.28 9.85
C SER A 277 7.36 6.03 8.78
N PRO A 278 7.67 5.41 7.63
CA PRO A 278 8.40 6.08 6.55
C PRO A 278 7.54 7.15 5.88
N ILE A 279 8.20 8.22 5.44
CA ILE A 279 7.61 9.35 4.71
C ILE A 279 8.39 9.51 3.41
N VAL A 280 7.68 9.59 2.28
CA VAL A 280 8.29 9.63 0.96
C VAL A 280 7.64 10.69 0.08
N ALA A 281 8.46 11.43 -0.66
CA ALA A 281 8.00 12.38 -1.69
C ALA A 281 8.69 12.11 -3.03
N TYR A 282 7.93 12.02 -4.12
CA TYR A 282 8.45 11.57 -5.42
C TYR A 282 7.68 12.18 -6.61
N PRO A 283 8.33 12.29 -7.78
CA PRO A 283 7.72 12.87 -8.97
C PRO A 283 6.74 11.90 -9.66
N THR A 284 5.66 12.45 -10.23
CA THR A 284 4.87 11.80 -11.28
C THR A 284 5.77 11.62 -12.50
N ALA A 285 5.80 10.42 -13.08
CA ALA A 285 6.54 10.21 -14.32
C ALA A 285 5.82 10.82 -15.54
#